data_AF-A0A946BE37-F1
#
_entry.id   AF-A0A946BE37-F1
#
_cell.length_a   1.000
_cell.length_b   1.000
_cell.length_c   1.000
_cell.angle_alpha   90.00
_cell.angle_beta   90.00
_cell.angle_gamma   90.00
#
_symmetry.space_group_name_H-M   'P 1'
#
loop_
_entity.id
_entity.type
_entity.pdbx_description
1 polymer ?
#
loop_
_entity_poly.entity_id
_entity_poly.type
_entity_poly.pdbx_seq_one_letter_code
_entity_poly.pdbx_strand_id
1 'polypeptide(L)'
;MDIKNYEFETGIYRPPSEGGSASLLLRLTRNCPWNHCTFCAMYKSEKFELRKPEEIIHDINVMHDISLQLKDLSLKQGSKNVFTTQIFSQFIKDKPELYFHSGISMLFNWLAAGGKTVFLQDADSLIMKTDHMVQVLKHLKKTFPTIQRITSYSRSRTIVRKPETDLEKIANAGLDRLHIGLETGDAALLKKIKKGATPEDHVKGG
;
A
#
# COMPACT_ATOMS: atom_id res chain seq x y z
N MET A 1 2.04 -8.31 -21.48
CA MET A 1 1.07 -8.87 -20.51
C MET A 1 -0.32 -8.48 -20.97
N ASP A 2 -1.31 -9.37 -20.84
CA ASP A 2 -2.69 -9.04 -21.22
C ASP A 2 -3.36 -8.22 -20.09
N ILE A 3 -3.14 -6.90 -20.12
CA ILE A 3 -3.72 -5.94 -19.16
C ILE A 3 -5.26 -6.00 -19.20
N LYS A 4 -5.87 -6.54 -20.27
CA LYS A 4 -7.33 -6.58 -20.43
C LYS A 4 -8.05 -7.41 -19.38
N ASN A 5 -7.36 -8.33 -18.72
CA ASN A 5 -7.99 -9.33 -17.83
C ASN A 5 -7.45 -9.32 -16.40
N TYR A 6 -6.57 -8.38 -16.05
CA TYR A 6 -5.98 -8.33 -14.70
C TYR A 6 -6.25 -7.00 -14.01
N GLU A 7 -6.94 -7.08 -12.88
CA GLU A 7 -7.21 -5.93 -12.02
C GLU A 7 -6.28 -5.96 -10.81
N PHE A 8 -5.38 -4.99 -10.71
CA PHE A 8 -4.57 -4.83 -9.50
C PHE A 8 -5.43 -4.23 -8.37
N GLU A 9 -5.29 -4.76 -7.17
CA GLU A 9 -6.16 -4.39 -6.06
C GLU A 9 -5.73 -3.09 -5.39
N THR A 10 -6.69 -2.18 -5.19
CA THR A 10 -6.54 -1.00 -4.35
C THR A 10 -7.56 -1.01 -3.22
N GLY A 11 -7.07 -0.90 -1.98
CA GLY A 11 -7.91 -0.74 -0.79
C GLY A 11 -8.41 0.69 -0.62
N ILE A 12 -9.36 0.88 0.29
CA ILE A 12 -10.04 2.16 0.52
C ILE A 12 -9.32 3.01 1.57
N TYR A 13 -8.73 2.36 2.58
CA TYR A 13 -8.29 3.04 3.79
C TYR A 13 -6.80 3.39 3.79
N ARG A 14 -6.49 4.62 4.20
CA ARG A 14 -5.13 5.19 4.31
C ARG A 14 -5.11 6.37 5.28
N PRO A 15 -3.97 6.70 5.90
CA PRO A 15 -3.91 7.83 6.82
C PRO A 15 -3.92 9.15 6.04
N PRO A 16 -4.34 10.28 6.67
CA PRO A 16 -4.40 11.58 5.98
C PRO A 16 -3.08 12.00 5.33
N SER A 17 -1.94 11.65 5.93
CA SER A 17 -0.60 11.92 5.39
C SER A 17 -0.29 11.18 4.08
N GLU A 18 -1.06 10.14 3.74
CA GLU A 18 -0.97 9.36 2.51
C GLU A 18 -2.19 9.62 1.58
N GLY A 19 -3.02 10.62 1.95
CA GLY A 19 -4.18 11.06 1.20
C GLY A 19 -3.83 11.81 -0.10
N GLY A 20 -4.85 12.04 -0.93
CA GLY A 20 -4.70 12.72 -2.22
C GLY A 20 -3.95 11.89 -3.27
N SER A 21 -3.23 12.58 -4.15
CA SER A 21 -2.41 12.02 -5.25
C SER A 21 -1.01 11.60 -4.82
N ALA A 22 -0.67 11.65 -3.53
CA ALA A 22 0.71 11.55 -3.08
C ALA A 22 1.27 10.12 -3.17
N SER A 23 0.50 9.10 -2.78
CA SER A 23 1.02 7.75 -2.60
C SER A 23 0.38 6.70 -3.51
N LEU A 24 1.23 5.83 -4.07
CA LEU A 24 0.81 4.59 -4.68
C LEU A 24 0.26 3.68 -3.58
N LEU A 25 -0.89 3.08 -3.82
CA LEU A 25 -1.52 2.18 -2.88
C LEU A 25 -1.22 0.74 -3.29
N LEU A 26 -0.67 -0.05 -2.37
CA LEU A 26 -0.30 -1.44 -2.63
C LEU A 26 -0.77 -2.32 -1.47
N ARG A 27 -1.67 -3.27 -1.73
CA ARG A 27 -2.13 -4.20 -0.69
C ARG A 27 -1.14 -5.34 -0.53
N LEU A 28 -0.56 -5.52 0.66
CA LEU A 28 0.23 -6.72 0.99
C LEU A 28 -0.62 -7.78 1.69
N THR A 29 -1.65 -7.32 2.38
CA THR A 29 -2.66 -8.14 3.05
C THR A 29 -4.02 -7.62 2.62
N ARG A 30 -5.07 -8.41 2.81
CA ARG A 30 -6.43 -7.90 2.75
C ARG A 30 -6.96 -7.75 4.16
N ASN A 31 -7.47 -6.57 4.46
CA ASN A 31 -8.31 -6.29 5.62
C ASN A 31 -7.55 -6.30 6.96
N CYS A 32 -8.18 -6.78 8.05
CA CYS A 32 -7.59 -6.69 9.40
C CYS A 32 -7.49 -8.06 10.08
N PRO A 33 -6.29 -8.50 10.51
CA PRO A 33 -6.13 -9.78 11.20
C PRO A 33 -6.73 -9.78 12.62
N TRP A 34 -7.02 -8.60 13.18
CA TRP A 34 -7.65 -8.47 14.50
C TRP A 34 -9.15 -8.31 14.43
N ASN A 35 -9.64 -7.33 13.66
CA ASN A 35 -11.05 -7.02 13.39
C ASN A 35 -12.03 -6.97 14.61
N HIS A 36 -11.55 -6.96 15.85
CA HIS A 36 -12.39 -6.99 17.05
C HIS A 36 -12.54 -5.64 17.77
N CYS A 37 -11.80 -4.60 17.37
CA CYS A 37 -11.94 -3.25 17.93
C CYS A 37 -13.40 -2.79 17.85
N THR A 38 -13.96 -2.27 18.95
CA THR A 38 -15.40 -1.92 19.01
C THR A 38 -15.75 -0.65 18.25
N PHE A 39 -14.79 0.27 18.07
CA PHE A 39 -14.97 1.54 17.36
C PHE A 39 -14.69 1.44 15.85
N CYS A 40 -13.96 0.42 15.41
CA CYS A 40 -13.52 0.31 14.02
C CYS A 40 -14.60 -0.36 13.18
N ALA A 41 -15.15 0.35 12.19
CA ALA A 41 -16.15 -0.19 11.26
C ALA A 41 -15.54 -0.70 9.94
N MET A 42 -14.22 -0.54 9.74
CA MET A 42 -13.58 -0.62 8.42
C MET A 42 -13.68 -1.99 7.73
N TYR A 43 -13.51 -3.07 8.48
CA TYR A 43 -13.33 -4.42 7.93
C TYR A 43 -14.31 -5.44 8.51
N LYS A 44 -15.40 -4.99 9.13
CA LYS A 44 -16.27 -5.87 9.95
C LYS A 44 -16.97 -6.99 9.16
N SER A 45 -17.22 -6.77 7.87
CA SER A 45 -17.76 -7.76 6.94
C SER A 45 -16.68 -8.56 6.22
N GLU A 46 -15.41 -8.20 6.38
CA GLU A 46 -14.32 -8.65 5.53
C GLU A 46 -13.43 -9.69 6.23
N LYS A 47 -12.99 -10.70 5.47
CA LYS A 47 -12.05 -11.72 5.95
C LYS A 47 -10.62 -11.24 5.80
N PHE A 48 -9.79 -11.52 6.80
CA PHE A 48 -8.36 -11.27 6.68
C PHE A 48 -7.69 -12.28 5.75
N GLU A 49 -6.81 -11.81 4.88
CA GLU A 49 -6.02 -12.66 4.00
C GLU A 49 -4.57 -12.17 3.85
N LEU A 50 -3.64 -13.11 3.80
CA LEU A 50 -2.27 -12.85 3.37
C LEU A 50 -2.21 -13.01 1.85
N ARG A 51 -1.70 -12.00 1.14
CA ARG A 51 -1.44 -12.12 -0.29
C ARG A 51 -0.10 -12.81 -0.53
N LYS A 52 -0.01 -13.56 -1.62
CA LYS A 52 1.25 -14.21 -2.01
C LYS A 52 2.20 -13.19 -2.64
N PRO A 53 3.53 -13.28 -2.45
CA PRO A 53 4.48 -12.35 -3.06
C PRO A 53 4.33 -12.25 -4.57
N GLU A 54 4.06 -13.37 -5.25
CA GLU A 54 3.95 -13.45 -6.71
C GLU A 54 2.77 -12.61 -7.21
N GLU A 55 1.67 -12.61 -6.46
CA GLU A 55 0.47 -11.83 -6.76
C GLU A 55 0.72 -10.33 -6.61
N ILE A 56 1.39 -9.93 -5.52
CA ILE A 56 1.73 -8.53 -5.26
C ILE A 56 2.76 -8.02 -6.29
N ILE A 57 3.73 -8.86 -6.64
CA ILE A 57 4.71 -8.57 -7.70
C ILE A 57 4.01 -8.43 -9.05
N HIS A 58 2.99 -9.24 -9.32
CA HIS A 58 2.21 -9.13 -10.54
C HIS A 58 1.49 -7.78 -10.62
N ASP A 59 0.85 -7.32 -9.53
CA ASP A 59 0.27 -5.96 -9.45
C ASP A 59 1.30 -4.88 -9.78
N ILE A 60 2.50 -4.96 -9.17
CA ILE A 60 3.59 -4.02 -9.41
C ILE A 60 3.99 -3.98 -10.89
N ASN A 61 4.09 -5.15 -11.52
CA ASN A 61 4.44 -5.25 -12.94
C ASN A 61 3.36 -4.67 -13.85
N VAL A 62 2.09 -4.94 -13.56
CA VAL A 62 0.97 -4.39 -14.34
C VAL A 62 0.90 -2.87 -14.21
N MET A 63 1.08 -2.34 -13.00
CA MET A 63 1.17 -0.89 -12.78
C MET A 63 2.37 -0.28 -13.54
N HIS A 64 3.50 -0.98 -13.58
CA HIS A 64 4.68 -0.54 -14.32
C HIS A 64 4.43 -0.53 -15.83
N ASP A 65 3.84 -1.58 -16.40
CA ASP A 65 3.50 -1.64 -17.82
C ASP A 65 2.54 -0.53 -18.24
N ILE A 66 1.54 -0.23 -17.40
CA ILE A 66 0.63 0.90 -17.61
C ILE A 66 1.40 2.23 -17.54
N SER A 67 2.32 2.39 -16.58
CA SER A 67 3.14 3.60 -16.45
C SER A 67 4.00 3.86 -17.68
N LEU A 68 4.58 2.82 -18.28
CA LEU A 68 5.36 2.92 -19.51
C LEU A 68 4.51 3.36 -20.69
N GLN A 69 3.28 2.85 -20.81
CA GLN A 69 2.38 3.25 -21.89
C GLN A 69 1.87 4.69 -21.74
N LEU A 70 1.56 5.12 -20.51
CA LEU A 70 1.24 6.53 -20.22
C LEU A 70 2.43 7.44 -20.57
N LYS A 71 3.65 7.00 -20.28
CA LYS A 71 4.88 7.73 -20.60
C LYS A 71 5.08 7.86 -22.11
N ASP A 72 4.94 6.76 -22.85
CA ASP A 72 5.01 6.75 -24.32
C ASP A 72 3.96 7.69 -24.94
N LEU A 73 2.73 7.66 -24.43
CA LEU A 73 1.67 8.57 -24.87
C LEU A 73 2.01 10.05 -24.59
N SER A 74 2.57 10.34 -23.40
CA SER A 74 3.05 11.69 -23.05
C SER A 74 4.15 12.19 -23.99
N LEU A 75 5.09 11.31 -24.37
CA LEU A 75 6.16 11.63 -25.32
C LEU A 75 5.61 11.90 -26.73
N LYS A 76 4.69 11.06 -27.21
CA LYS A 76 4.03 11.23 -28.52
C LYS A 76 3.26 12.54 -28.63
N GLN A 77 2.70 13.04 -27.53
CA GLN A 77 1.98 14.32 -27.49
C GLN A 77 2.90 15.53 -27.23
N GLY A 78 4.21 15.34 -27.10
CA GLY A 78 5.17 16.42 -26.86
C GLY A 78 5.22 16.94 -25.42
N SER A 79 4.51 16.30 -24.49
CA SER A 79 4.38 16.71 -23.08
C SER A 79 5.58 16.31 -22.21
N LYS A 80 6.61 15.65 -22.77
CA LYS A 80 7.90 15.33 -22.10
C LYS A 80 7.77 14.70 -20.70
N ASN A 81 6.90 13.70 -20.55
CA ASN A 81 6.58 13.00 -19.28
C ASN A 81 5.74 13.81 -18.28
N VAL A 82 5.13 14.91 -18.71
CA VAL A 82 4.06 15.54 -17.94
C VAL A 82 2.78 14.74 -18.17
N PHE A 83 2.13 14.31 -17.09
CA PHE A 83 0.89 13.54 -17.12
C PHE A 83 -0.32 14.47 -16.95
N THR A 84 -0.88 14.92 -18.08
CA THR A 84 -2.03 15.83 -18.12
C THR A 84 -3.37 15.09 -18.19
N THR A 85 -4.46 15.77 -17.89
CA THR A 85 -5.82 15.21 -18.05
C THR A 85 -6.10 14.79 -19.49
N GLN A 86 -5.54 15.47 -20.49
CA GLN A 86 -5.66 15.08 -21.90
C GLN A 86 -4.99 13.73 -22.19
N ILE A 87 -3.80 13.49 -21.60
CA ILE A 87 -3.12 12.19 -21.72
C ILE A 87 -3.96 11.10 -21.07
N PHE A 88 -4.52 11.36 -19.88
CA PHE A 88 -5.39 10.40 -19.21
C PHE A 88 -6.64 10.09 -20.04
N SER A 89 -7.35 11.11 -20.51
CA SER A 89 -8.53 10.93 -21.35
C SER A 89 -8.23 10.17 -22.63
N GLN A 90 -7.10 10.44 -23.28
CA GLN A 90 -6.70 9.68 -24.47
C GLN A 90 -6.35 8.22 -24.11
N PHE A 91 -5.60 8.01 -23.04
CA PHE A 91 -5.25 6.65 -22.59
C PHE A 91 -6.48 5.79 -22.31
N ILE A 92 -7.50 6.37 -21.66
CA ILE A 92 -8.78 5.72 -21.40
C ILE A 92 -9.57 5.48 -22.69
N LYS A 93 -9.55 6.40 -23.67
CA LYS A 93 -10.17 6.17 -24.98
C LYS A 93 -9.53 4.99 -25.73
N ASP A 94 -8.21 4.87 -25.64
CA ASP A 94 -7.46 3.77 -26.27
C ASP A 94 -7.66 2.44 -25.53
N LYS A 95 -8.04 2.49 -24.25
CA LYS A 95 -8.26 1.35 -23.35
C LYS A 95 -9.53 1.50 -22.51
N PRO A 96 -10.71 1.44 -23.15
CA PRO A 96 -11.97 1.63 -22.45
C PRO A 96 -12.20 0.61 -21.33
N GLU A 97 -11.58 -0.57 -21.40
CA GLU A 97 -11.61 -1.60 -20.35
C GLU A 97 -11.05 -1.10 -19.01
N LEU A 98 -10.13 -0.13 -19.02
CA LEU A 98 -9.55 0.42 -17.79
C LEU A 98 -10.43 1.50 -17.16
N TYR A 99 -11.50 1.96 -17.80
CA TYR A 99 -12.33 3.07 -17.30
C TYR A 99 -12.91 2.80 -15.92
N PHE A 100 -13.31 1.56 -15.64
CA PHE A 100 -13.88 1.15 -14.36
C PHE A 100 -12.85 0.51 -13.42
N HIS A 101 -11.58 0.44 -13.83
CA HIS A 101 -10.53 -0.16 -13.02
C HIS A 101 -10.29 0.66 -11.76
N SER A 102 -10.52 0.06 -10.59
CA SER A 102 -10.47 0.71 -9.28
C SER A 102 -9.18 1.52 -9.03
N GLY A 103 -8.04 1.01 -9.49
CA GLY A 103 -6.73 1.63 -9.30
C GLY A 103 -6.17 2.53 -10.41
N ILE A 104 -6.80 2.67 -11.60
CA ILE A 104 -6.13 3.38 -12.71
C ILE A 104 -5.95 4.87 -12.41
N SER A 105 -6.98 5.49 -11.83
CA SER A 105 -6.97 6.91 -11.44
C SER A 105 -5.95 7.16 -10.34
N MET A 106 -5.79 6.22 -9.40
CA MET A 106 -4.76 6.29 -8.37
C MET A 106 -3.36 6.27 -8.99
N LEU A 107 -3.08 5.32 -9.90
CA LEU A 107 -1.78 5.19 -10.54
C LEU A 107 -1.44 6.44 -11.36
N PHE A 108 -2.39 6.92 -12.16
CA PHE A 108 -2.20 8.14 -12.95
C PHE A 108 -1.90 9.35 -12.05
N ASN A 109 -2.70 9.56 -11.00
CA ASN A 109 -2.52 10.68 -10.07
C ASN A 109 -1.17 10.61 -9.35
N TRP A 110 -0.74 9.42 -8.94
CA TRP A 110 0.57 9.20 -8.32
C TRP A 110 1.72 9.53 -9.27
N LEU A 111 1.64 9.10 -10.54
CA LEU A 111 2.63 9.45 -11.57
C LEU A 111 2.65 10.96 -11.82
N ALA A 112 1.48 11.59 -11.93
CA ALA A 112 1.36 13.04 -12.11
C ALA A 112 1.92 13.84 -10.92
N ALA A 113 1.85 13.29 -9.70
CA ALA A 113 2.46 13.85 -8.49
C ALA A 113 3.97 13.56 -8.35
N GLY A 114 4.57 12.88 -9.33
CA GLY A 114 6.02 12.61 -9.39
C GLY A 114 6.44 11.23 -8.88
N GLY A 115 5.50 10.36 -8.50
CA GLY A 115 5.77 8.94 -8.28
C GLY A 115 6.71 8.62 -7.11
N LYS A 116 6.59 9.35 -5.99
CA LYS A 116 7.61 9.34 -4.92
C LYS A 116 7.26 8.51 -3.69
N THR A 117 5.99 8.36 -3.35
CA THR A 117 5.62 7.72 -2.08
C THR A 117 4.72 6.52 -2.30
N VAL A 118 4.81 5.53 -1.42
CA VAL A 118 3.98 4.32 -1.44
C VAL A 118 3.40 4.10 -0.05
N PHE A 119 2.14 3.71 -0.01
CA PHE A 119 1.46 3.27 1.19
C PHE A 119 1.05 1.79 1.04
N LEU A 120 1.65 0.93 1.86
CA LEU A 120 1.31 -0.48 1.96
C LEU A 120 0.03 -0.59 2.80
N GLN A 121 -1.05 -0.92 2.11
CA GLN A 121 -2.41 -0.82 2.62
C GLN A 121 -2.80 -1.92 3.60
N ASP A 122 -4.01 -1.74 4.12
CA ASP A 122 -4.67 -2.61 5.08
C ASP A 122 -4.07 -2.53 6.49
N ALA A 123 -4.69 -3.22 7.44
CA ALA A 123 -4.56 -2.84 8.84
C ALA A 123 -3.21 -3.17 9.47
N ASP A 124 -2.47 -4.15 8.91
CA ASP A 124 -1.25 -4.65 9.54
C ASP A 124 -0.35 -5.41 8.55
N SER A 125 0.28 -4.71 7.61
CA SER A 125 1.14 -5.36 6.59
C SER A 125 2.33 -6.11 7.20
N LEU A 126 2.79 -5.70 8.38
CA LEU A 126 3.95 -6.29 9.07
C LEU A 126 3.70 -7.72 9.57
N ILE A 127 2.45 -8.19 9.56
CA ILE A 127 2.11 -9.59 9.84
C ILE A 127 2.61 -10.55 8.75
N MET A 128 2.93 -10.03 7.55
CA MET A 128 3.54 -10.80 6.48
C MET A 128 4.90 -11.37 6.92
N LYS A 129 5.26 -12.54 6.39
CA LYS A 129 6.60 -13.13 6.57
C LYS A 129 7.67 -12.14 6.08
N THR A 130 8.74 -12.02 6.85
CA THR A 130 9.84 -11.06 6.60
C THR A 130 10.39 -11.19 5.20
N ASP A 131 10.73 -12.42 4.77
CA ASP A 131 11.34 -12.64 3.45
C ASP A 131 10.40 -12.27 2.30
N HIS A 132 9.10 -12.55 2.45
CA HIS A 132 8.08 -12.16 1.49
C HIS A 132 7.97 -10.64 1.36
N MET A 133 7.95 -9.93 2.49
CA MET A 133 7.89 -8.47 2.51
C MET A 133 9.15 -7.86 1.89
N VAL A 134 10.33 -8.37 2.25
CA VAL A 134 11.62 -7.94 1.68
C VAL A 134 11.67 -8.15 0.17
N GLN A 135 11.17 -9.29 -0.32
CA GLN A 135 11.08 -9.57 -1.75
C GLN A 135 10.20 -8.54 -2.48
N VAL A 136 9.01 -8.27 -1.96
CA VAL A 136 8.08 -7.28 -2.53
C VAL A 136 8.68 -5.87 -2.51
N LEU A 137 9.24 -5.43 -1.38
CA LEU A 137 9.85 -4.10 -1.24
C LEU A 137 11.00 -3.88 -2.21
N LYS A 138 11.90 -4.87 -2.34
CA LYS A 138 13.01 -4.81 -3.29
C LYS A 138 12.52 -4.74 -4.74
N HIS A 139 11.53 -5.56 -5.08
CA HIS A 139 10.93 -5.54 -6.42
C HIS A 139 10.28 -4.19 -6.71
N LEU A 140 9.51 -3.66 -5.76
CA LEU A 140 8.84 -2.37 -5.87
C LEU A 140 9.83 -1.22 -6.11
N LYS A 141 10.91 -1.12 -5.31
CA LYS A 141 11.94 -0.08 -5.48
C LYS A 141 12.74 -0.24 -6.77
N LYS A 142 13.00 -1.48 -7.21
CA LYS A 142 13.66 -1.75 -8.49
C LYS A 142 12.79 -1.29 -9.67
N THR A 143 11.49 -1.58 -9.60
CA THR A 143 10.54 -1.26 -10.67
C THR A 143 10.23 0.23 -10.74
N PHE A 144 10.12 0.90 -9.59
CA PHE A 144 9.88 2.33 -9.50
C PHE A 144 11.00 3.03 -8.70
N PRO A 145 12.14 3.35 -9.35
CA PRO A 145 13.30 3.94 -8.69
C PRO A 145 13.06 5.38 -8.20
N THR A 146 11.95 6.02 -8.59
CA THR A 146 11.52 7.33 -8.09
C THR A 146 10.98 7.28 -6.66
N ILE A 147 10.69 6.08 -6.13
CA ILE A 147 10.18 5.92 -4.77
C ILE A 147 11.24 6.37 -3.76
N GLN A 148 10.85 7.33 -2.94
CA GLN A 148 11.64 7.90 -1.85
C GLN A 148 11.14 7.49 -0.48
N ARG A 149 9.87 7.08 -0.36
CA ARG A 149 9.27 6.74 0.92
C ARG A 149 8.17 5.68 0.80
N ILE A 150 8.24 4.64 1.62
CA ILE A 150 7.26 3.57 1.75
C ILE A 150 6.78 3.55 3.20
N THR A 151 5.46 3.56 3.40
CA THR A 151 4.86 3.54 4.75
C THR A 151 3.76 2.51 4.85
N SER A 152 3.39 2.12 6.07
CA SER A 152 2.30 1.16 6.28
C SER A 152 1.62 1.37 7.62
N TYR A 153 0.42 0.81 7.79
CA TYR A 153 -0.12 0.56 9.13
C TYR A 153 0.54 -0.68 9.74
N SER A 154 0.68 -0.67 11.07
CA SER A 154 0.91 -1.89 11.84
C SER A 154 0.30 -1.80 13.23
N ARG A 155 0.14 -2.96 13.86
CA ARG A 155 -0.23 -3.05 15.27
C ARG A 155 1.04 -3.12 16.13
N SER A 156 1.06 -2.40 17.24
CA SER A 156 2.14 -2.51 18.25
C SER A 156 2.44 -3.97 18.61
N ARG A 157 1.39 -4.76 18.83
CA ARG A 157 1.50 -6.19 19.16
C ARG A 157 2.18 -7.02 18.07
N THR A 158 2.04 -6.64 16.81
CA THR A 158 2.70 -7.32 15.68
C THR A 158 4.18 -6.98 15.66
N ILE A 159 4.53 -5.72 15.92
CA ILE A 159 5.92 -5.27 16.05
C ILE A 159 6.62 -5.99 17.20
N VAL A 160 6.00 -6.05 18.39
CA VAL A 160 6.56 -6.74 19.58
C VAL A 160 6.89 -8.21 19.33
N ARG A 161 6.15 -8.87 18.43
CA ARG A 161 6.35 -10.29 18.10
C ARG A 161 7.37 -10.51 17.00
N LYS A 162 7.87 -9.44 16.38
CA LYS A 162 8.79 -9.52 15.25
C LYS A 162 10.22 -9.33 15.77
N PRO A 163 11.16 -10.23 15.42
CA PRO A 163 12.56 -10.05 15.82
C PRO A 163 13.12 -8.73 15.32
N GLU A 164 13.97 -8.09 16.12
CA GLU A 164 14.65 -6.84 15.74
C GLU A 164 15.42 -7.00 14.42
N THR A 165 16.14 -8.12 14.26
CA THR A 165 16.84 -8.47 13.01
C THR A 165 15.91 -8.53 11.79
N ASP A 166 14.64 -8.88 11.98
CA ASP A 166 13.66 -8.92 10.91
C ASP A 166 13.11 -7.52 10.60
N LEU A 167 12.94 -6.68 11.62
CA LEU A 167 12.61 -5.27 11.44
C LEU A 167 13.72 -4.53 10.69
N GLU A 168 14.98 -4.77 11.04
CA GLU A 168 16.15 -4.24 10.32
C GLU A 168 16.16 -4.65 8.84
N LYS A 169 15.90 -5.94 8.54
CA LYS A 169 15.81 -6.42 7.15
C LYS A 169 14.71 -5.70 6.37
N ILE A 170 13.56 -5.47 6.99
CA ILE A 170 12.42 -4.79 6.35
C ILE A 170 12.72 -3.31 6.13
N ALA A 171 13.32 -2.63 7.12
CA ALA A 171 13.76 -1.24 6.99
C ALA A 171 14.81 -1.09 5.87
N ASN A 172 15.82 -1.96 5.85
CA ASN A 172 16.86 -1.98 4.82
C ASN A 172 16.32 -2.30 3.42
N ALA A 173 15.22 -3.06 3.33
CA ALA A 173 14.54 -3.30 2.06
C ALA A 173 13.75 -2.08 1.56
N GLY A 174 13.46 -1.12 2.45
CA GLY A 174 12.94 0.21 2.09
C GLY A 174 11.63 0.60 2.75
N LEU A 175 11.18 -0.08 3.82
CA LEU A 175 10.04 0.41 4.61
C LEU A 175 10.51 1.53 5.56
N ASP A 176 10.00 2.74 5.40
CA ASP A 176 10.51 3.92 6.10
C ASP A 176 9.75 4.26 7.39
N ARG A 177 8.42 4.07 7.41
CA ARG A 177 7.59 4.46 8.56
C ARG A 177 6.38 3.56 8.77
N LEU A 178 6.11 3.24 10.02
CA LEU A 178 4.87 2.59 10.46
C LEU A 178 3.93 3.59 11.12
N HIS A 179 2.65 3.48 10.81
CA HIS A 179 1.54 4.15 11.48
C HIS A 179 0.92 3.15 12.46
N ILE A 180 1.03 3.44 13.76
CA ILE A 180 0.55 2.54 14.81
C ILE A 180 -0.73 3.12 15.39
N GLY A 181 -1.82 2.35 15.32
CA GLY A 181 -3.05 2.70 16.05
C GLY A 181 -2.88 2.37 17.52
N LEU A 182 -2.51 3.34 18.35
CA LEU A 182 -2.40 3.18 19.81
C LEU A 182 -3.76 3.33 20.50
N GLU A 183 -4.53 4.33 20.07
CA GLU A 183 -5.80 4.80 20.66
C GLU A 183 -5.69 5.36 22.09
N THR A 184 -5.05 4.64 23.01
CA THR A 184 -4.88 5.03 24.42
C THR A 184 -3.79 4.21 25.13
N GLY A 185 -3.21 4.77 26.19
CA GLY A 185 -2.33 4.06 27.12
C GLY A 185 -3.05 3.47 28.34
N ASP A 186 -4.36 3.67 28.48
CA ASP A 186 -5.13 3.17 29.62
C ASP A 186 -5.54 1.69 29.43
N ALA A 187 -5.11 0.83 30.35
CA ALA A 187 -5.35 -0.61 30.25
C ALA A 187 -6.84 -0.98 30.29
N ALA A 188 -7.65 -0.29 31.09
CA ALA A 188 -9.08 -0.57 31.20
C ALA A 188 -9.82 -0.19 29.91
N LEU A 189 -9.46 0.94 29.29
CA LEU A 189 -10.02 1.40 28.03
C LEU A 189 -9.58 0.51 26.87
N LEU A 190 -8.31 0.09 26.80
CA LEU A 190 -7.84 -0.88 25.78
C LEU A 190 -8.64 -2.18 25.82
N LYS A 191 -8.95 -2.68 27.02
CA LYS A 191 -9.81 -3.85 27.23
C LYS A 191 -11.25 -3.57 26.79
N LYS A 192 -11.82 -2.43 27.19
CA LYS A 192 -13.19 -2.00 26.83
C LYS A 192 -13.38 -1.90 25.32
N ILE A 193 -12.43 -1.29 24.61
CA ILE A 193 -12.51 -1.12 23.15
C ILE A 193 -12.04 -2.35 22.37
N LYS A 194 -11.66 -3.43 23.06
CA LYS A 194 -11.11 -4.66 22.47
C LYS A 194 -9.96 -4.36 21.51
N LYS A 195 -8.99 -3.52 21.91
CA LYS A 195 -7.86 -3.17 21.05
C LYS A 195 -6.94 -4.35 20.75
N GLY A 196 -6.92 -5.35 21.66
CA GLY A 196 -6.08 -6.53 21.55
C GLY A 196 -4.59 -6.23 21.66
N ALA A 197 -4.24 -5.21 22.45
CA ALA A 197 -2.88 -4.81 22.83
C ALA A 197 -2.94 -4.26 24.27
N THR A 198 -1.81 -4.29 24.97
CA THR A 198 -1.63 -3.69 26.30
C THR A 198 -0.80 -2.41 26.24
N PRO A 199 -0.75 -1.59 27.31
CA PRO A 199 0.16 -0.45 27.37
C PRO A 199 1.63 -0.87 27.19
N GLU A 200 2.02 -2.04 27.71
CA GLU A 200 3.37 -2.59 27.54
C GLU A 200 3.64 -3.01 26.08
N ASP A 201 2.64 -3.56 25.38
CA ASP A 201 2.74 -3.82 23.94
C ASP A 201 2.99 -2.50 23.20
N HIS A 202 2.34 -1.39 23.59
CA HIS A 202 2.56 -0.07 23.00
C HIS A 202 3.97 0.45 23.26
N VAL A 203 4.43 0.44 24.51
CA VAL A 203 5.79 0.91 24.86
C VAL A 203 6.87 0.11 24.12
N LYS A 204 6.73 -1.22 24.03
CA LYS A 204 7.72 -2.06 23.34
C LYS A 204 7.63 -1.97 21.82
N GLY A 205 6.43 -1.76 21.29
CA GLY A 205 6.16 -1.73 19.85
C GLY A 205 6.46 -0.39 19.18
N GLY A 206 6.82 0.64 19.95
CA GLY A 206 7.06 2.00 19.47
C GLY A 206 5.85 2.91 19.65
#